data_AF-A0A838V3H9-F1
#
_entry.id   AF-A0A838V3H9-F1
#
_cell.length_a   1.000
_cell.length_b   1.000
_cell.length_c   1.000
_cell.angle_alpha   90.00
_cell.angle_beta   90.00
_cell.angle_gamma   90.00
#
_symmetry.space_group_name_H-M   'P 1'
#
loop_
_entity.id
_entity.type
_entity.pdbx_description
1 polymer ?
#
loop_
_entity_poly.entity_id
_entity_poly.type
_entity_poly.pdbx_seq_one_letter_code
_entity_poly.pdbx_strand_id
1 'polypeptide(L)'
;MDPGLAYGLVWAGFLAYLVFLRYAPALGARLVWAAILLLVAAFAIAPVLLSHDAFSYLDYARLGVVHHLNPYGHPPQAAPADRAFADVTWTEATSAYGPLFTLATYPLAWLPVGLAVAVLKALAALSVLGLAALVSRLAAWRGGDPLRAAAFVALNPLVLVHVVGGAHNDGLAMLLAMLGVAAILSAREVSGGAALVAAVAVKASSLFLAPFAFLAAARPSP
;
A
#
# COMPACT_ATOMS: atom_id res chain seq x y z
N MET A 1 10.43 -24.91 -6.03
CA MET A 1 9.00 -25.23 -5.80
C MET A 1 8.40 -25.55 -7.15
N ASP A 2 7.65 -26.64 -7.27
CA ASP A 2 6.93 -26.94 -8.52
C ASP A 2 5.95 -25.78 -8.82
N PRO A 3 6.02 -25.15 -10.01
CA PRO A 3 5.08 -24.11 -10.40
C PRO A 3 3.61 -24.51 -10.20
N GLY A 4 3.26 -25.77 -10.46
CA GLY A 4 1.90 -26.28 -10.26
C GLY A 4 1.44 -26.21 -8.80
N LEU A 5 2.33 -26.55 -7.86
CA LEU A 5 2.08 -26.42 -6.43
C LEU A 5 1.89 -24.96 -6.01
N ALA A 6 2.73 -24.05 -6.53
CA ALA A 6 2.63 -22.63 -6.22
C ALA A 6 1.30 -22.04 -6.69
N TYR A 7 0.87 -22.34 -7.93
CA TYR A 7 -0.44 -21.91 -8.42
C TYR A 7 -1.59 -22.53 -7.62
N GLY A 8 -1.49 -23.81 -7.26
CA GLY A 8 -2.49 -24.48 -6.42
C GLY A 8 -2.68 -23.80 -5.07
N LEU A 9 -1.60 -23.39 -4.41
CA LEU A 9 -1.65 -22.67 -3.13
C LEU A 9 -2.26 -21.27 -3.28
N VAL A 10 -1.96 -20.56 -4.37
CA VAL A 10 -2.58 -19.25 -4.64
C VAL A 10 -4.09 -19.41 -4.81
N TRP A 11 -4.55 -20.38 -5.60
CA TRP A 11 -5.98 -20.65 -5.77
C TRP A 11 -6.66 -21.06 -4.47
N ALA A 12 -6.03 -21.94 -3.68
CA ALA A 12 -6.55 -22.34 -2.38
C ALA A 12 -6.67 -21.13 -1.43
N GLY A 13 -5.66 -20.25 -1.40
CA GLY A 13 -5.68 -19.01 -0.62
C GLY A 13 -6.83 -18.08 -1.03
N PHE A 14 -7.06 -17.92 -2.34
CA PHE A 14 -8.19 -17.15 -2.87
C PHE A 14 -9.55 -17.76 -2.50
N LEU A 15 -9.71 -19.08 -2.61
CA LEU A 15 -10.94 -19.76 -2.21
C LEU A 15 -11.20 -19.60 -0.71
N ALA A 16 -10.17 -19.79 0.13
CA ALA A 16 -10.27 -19.58 1.57
C ALA A 16 -10.66 -18.13 1.91
N TYR A 17 -10.08 -17.16 1.22
CA TYR A 17 -10.44 -15.74 1.34
C TYR A 17 -11.92 -15.50 0.98
N LEU A 18 -12.41 -16.02 -0.15
CA LEU A 18 -13.81 -15.85 -0.57
C LEU A 18 -14.79 -16.49 0.42
N VAL A 19 -14.47 -17.68 0.94
CA VAL A 19 -15.23 -18.33 2.00
C VAL A 19 -15.23 -17.47 3.26
N PHE A 20 -14.07 -16.97 3.68
CA PHE A 20 -13.97 -16.08 4.83
C PHE A 20 -14.84 -14.83 4.66
N LEU A 21 -14.80 -14.17 3.50
CA LEU A 21 -15.64 -13.00 3.22
C LEU A 21 -17.14 -13.28 3.29
N ARG A 22 -17.55 -14.45 2.80
CA ARG A 22 -18.95 -14.86 2.85
C ARG A 22 -19.44 -14.91 4.29
N TYR A 23 -18.63 -15.50 5.18
CA TYR A 23 -18.98 -15.76 6.58
C TYR A 23 -18.51 -14.69 7.58
N ALA A 24 -17.70 -13.70 7.17
CA ALA A 24 -17.17 -12.65 8.03
C ALA A 24 -18.20 -11.99 8.98
N PRO A 25 -19.45 -11.69 8.55
CA PRO A 25 -20.47 -11.14 9.45
C PRO A 25 -20.83 -12.08 10.62
N ALA A 26 -20.87 -13.40 10.36
CA ALA A 26 -21.25 -14.42 11.34
C ALA A 26 -20.09 -14.78 12.29
N LEU A 27 -18.84 -14.53 11.89
CA LEU A 27 -17.64 -14.82 12.68
C LEU A 27 -17.44 -13.84 13.86
N GLY A 28 -18.07 -12.67 13.80
CA GLY A 28 -17.96 -11.63 14.82
C GLY A 28 -16.66 -10.82 14.74
N ALA A 29 -16.71 -9.59 15.29
CA ALA A 29 -15.64 -8.60 15.11
C ALA A 29 -14.28 -9.06 15.65
N ARG A 30 -14.26 -9.75 16.80
CA ARG A 30 -13.00 -10.21 17.43
C ARG A 30 -12.23 -11.14 16.51
N LEU A 31 -12.90 -12.14 15.93
CA LEU A 31 -12.24 -13.13 15.07
C LEU A 31 -11.78 -12.50 13.75
N VAL A 32 -12.59 -11.64 13.15
CA VAL A 32 -12.24 -10.94 11.91
C VAL A 32 -11.01 -10.05 12.09
N TRP A 33 -10.99 -9.22 13.14
CA TRP A 33 -9.85 -8.35 13.40
C TRP A 33 -8.60 -9.12 13.87
N ALA A 34 -8.76 -10.20 14.62
CA ALA A 34 -7.64 -11.08 14.97
C ALA A 34 -7.01 -11.71 13.71
N ALA A 35 -7.81 -12.20 12.77
CA ALA A 35 -7.32 -12.73 11.51
C ALA A 35 -6.60 -11.67 10.66
N ILE A 36 -7.17 -10.46 10.57
CA ILE A 36 -6.55 -9.31 9.88
C ILE A 36 -5.19 -8.99 10.51
N LEU A 37 -5.14 -8.79 11.82
CA LEU A 37 -3.90 -8.42 12.51
C LEU A 37 -2.83 -9.51 12.39
N LEU A 38 -3.23 -10.78 12.57
CA LEU A 38 -2.32 -11.91 12.47
C LEU A 38 -1.72 -12.04 11.07
N LEU A 39 -2.55 -12.02 10.03
CA LEU A 39 -2.06 -12.21 8.66
C LEU A 39 -1.29 -11.00 8.16
N VAL A 40 -1.74 -9.78 8.44
CA VAL A 40 -0.96 -8.58 8.07
C VAL A 40 0.40 -8.59 8.78
N ALA A 41 0.45 -8.91 10.07
CA ALA A 41 1.72 -9.01 10.80
C ALA A 41 2.62 -10.11 10.23
N ALA A 42 2.07 -11.30 9.96
CA ALA A 42 2.82 -12.43 9.42
C ALA A 42 3.47 -12.10 8.07
N PHE A 43 2.74 -11.45 7.16
CA PHE A 43 3.28 -11.02 5.87
C PHE A 43 4.25 -9.83 5.98
N ALA A 44 4.08 -8.97 6.99
CA ALA A 44 4.99 -7.86 7.25
C ALA A 44 6.38 -8.34 7.74
N ILE A 45 6.43 -9.41 8.53
CA ILE A 45 7.70 -9.99 9.03
C ILE A 45 8.30 -11.05 8.11
N ALA A 46 7.53 -11.55 7.14
CA ALA A 46 8.05 -12.47 6.13
C ALA A 46 9.20 -11.81 5.32
N PRO A 47 10.07 -12.60 4.66
CA PRO A 47 10.98 -12.06 3.66
C PRO A 47 10.24 -11.23 2.60
N VAL A 48 10.95 -10.36 1.87
CA VAL A 48 10.35 -9.62 0.75
C VAL A 48 9.82 -10.63 -0.28
N LEU A 49 8.52 -10.54 -0.58
CA LEU A 49 7.83 -11.52 -1.43
C LEU A 49 7.59 -10.95 -2.83
N LEU A 50 7.96 -11.71 -3.86
CA LEU A 50 7.72 -11.49 -5.29
C LEU A 50 8.34 -10.21 -5.90
N SER A 51 8.07 -9.04 -5.32
CA SER A 51 8.52 -7.73 -5.80
C SER A 51 9.62 -7.16 -4.91
N HIS A 52 10.72 -6.76 -5.53
CA HIS A 52 11.89 -6.18 -4.89
C HIS A 52 11.89 -4.65 -4.92
N ASP A 53 10.72 -4.03 -5.20
CA ASP A 53 10.54 -2.57 -5.23
C ASP A 53 11.00 -1.88 -3.94
N ALA A 54 10.94 -2.57 -2.79
CA ALA A 54 11.45 -2.07 -1.51
C ALA A 54 12.93 -1.63 -1.59
N PHE A 55 13.74 -2.34 -2.36
CA PHE A 55 15.15 -2.02 -2.56
C PHE A 55 15.31 -0.82 -3.49
N SER A 56 14.52 -0.76 -4.57
CA SER A 56 14.47 0.42 -5.44
C SER A 56 14.08 1.69 -4.67
N TYR A 57 13.09 1.61 -3.77
CA TYR A 57 12.69 2.75 -2.92
C TYR A 57 13.84 3.31 -2.08
N LEU A 58 14.62 2.40 -1.49
CA LEU A 58 15.78 2.77 -0.68
C LEU A 58 16.92 3.30 -1.55
N ASP A 59 17.17 2.68 -2.70
CA ASP A 59 18.19 3.12 -3.64
C ASP A 59 17.91 4.54 -4.15
N TYR A 60 16.68 4.81 -4.60
CA TYR A 60 16.25 6.16 -4.99
C TYR A 60 16.40 7.18 -3.87
N ALA A 61 16.11 6.79 -2.62
CA ALA A 61 16.33 7.66 -1.46
C ALA A 61 17.83 7.99 -1.27
N ARG A 62 18.71 7.00 -1.45
CA ARG A 62 20.16 7.17 -1.28
C ARG A 62 20.80 7.91 -2.45
N LEU A 63 20.32 7.72 -3.67
CA LEU A 63 20.69 8.56 -4.81
C LEU A 63 20.48 10.04 -4.47
N GLY A 64 19.29 10.40 -3.97
CA GLY A 64 18.98 11.77 -3.60
C GLY A 64 19.78 12.29 -2.40
N VAL A 65 19.87 11.50 -1.33
CA VAL A 65 20.39 11.97 -0.04
C VAL A 65 21.90 11.81 0.10
N VAL A 66 22.45 10.68 -0.32
CA VAL A 66 23.87 10.32 -0.14
C VAL A 66 24.71 10.71 -1.35
N HIS A 67 24.17 10.51 -2.56
CA HIS A 67 24.90 10.77 -3.81
C HIS A 67 24.56 12.11 -4.44
N HIS A 68 23.58 12.84 -3.89
CA HIS A 68 23.10 14.13 -4.40
C HIS A 68 22.62 14.09 -5.86
N LEU A 69 22.14 12.93 -6.30
CA LEU A 69 21.59 12.68 -7.63
C LEU A 69 20.07 12.67 -7.58
N ASN A 70 19.43 13.39 -8.50
CA ASN A 70 17.97 13.33 -8.62
C ASN A 70 17.54 11.95 -9.16
N PRO A 71 16.75 11.15 -8.40
CA PRO A 71 16.34 9.80 -8.83
C PRO A 71 15.34 9.80 -10.01
N TYR A 72 14.82 10.96 -10.39
CA TYR A 72 14.01 11.14 -11.60
C TYR A 72 14.84 11.38 -12.86
N GLY A 73 16.12 11.73 -12.70
CA GLY A 73 17.06 11.94 -13.81
C GLY A 73 18.18 10.90 -13.86
N HIS A 74 18.40 10.15 -12.77
CA HIS A 74 19.49 9.18 -12.64
C HIS A 74 18.95 7.86 -12.11
N PRO A 75 19.29 6.73 -12.75
CA PRO A 75 18.90 5.41 -12.28
C PRO A 75 19.88 4.89 -11.19
N PRO A 76 19.54 3.78 -10.52
CA PRO A 76 20.43 3.10 -9.57
C PRO A 76 21.84 2.84 -10.11
N GLN A 77 21.97 2.58 -11.41
CA GLN A 77 23.25 2.38 -12.10
C GLN A 77 24.22 3.57 -11.99
N ALA A 78 23.74 4.77 -11.64
CA ALA A 78 24.59 5.93 -11.41
C ALA A 78 25.43 5.82 -10.13
N ALA A 79 25.08 4.92 -9.19
CA ALA A 79 25.82 4.67 -7.95
C ALA A 79 25.93 3.17 -7.64
N PRO A 80 26.56 2.34 -8.51
CA PRO A 80 26.50 0.89 -8.43
C PRO A 80 27.31 0.30 -7.26
N ALA A 81 28.16 1.11 -6.63
CA ALA A 81 28.90 0.74 -5.41
C ALA A 81 28.08 0.95 -4.12
N ASP A 82 26.88 1.53 -4.21
CA ASP A 82 26.01 1.69 -3.04
C ASP A 82 25.44 0.33 -2.59
N ARG A 83 25.41 0.12 -1.27
CA ARG A 83 24.88 -1.12 -0.67
C ARG A 83 23.41 -1.40 -0.97
N ALA A 84 22.59 -0.39 -1.29
CA ALA A 84 21.19 -0.59 -1.64
C ALA A 84 21.00 -1.15 -3.06
N PHE A 85 22.01 -0.98 -3.93
CA PHE A 85 21.98 -1.40 -5.33
C PHE A 85 21.90 -2.92 -5.49
N ALA A 86 22.46 -3.70 -4.56
CA ALA A 86 22.68 -5.14 -4.71
C ALA A 86 21.40 -5.95 -5.00
N ASP A 87 20.26 -5.55 -4.45
CA ASP A 87 18.98 -6.26 -4.57
C ASP A 87 17.97 -5.55 -5.49
N VAL A 88 18.38 -4.48 -6.18
CA VAL A 88 17.54 -3.72 -7.11
C VAL A 88 17.33 -4.52 -8.39
N THR A 89 16.06 -4.72 -8.77
CA THR A 89 15.70 -5.45 -10.01
C THR A 89 15.84 -4.60 -11.27
N TRP A 90 15.46 -3.32 -11.20
CA TRP A 90 15.42 -2.41 -12.35
C TRP A 90 16.53 -1.37 -12.27
N THR A 91 17.78 -1.81 -12.49
CA THR A 91 18.98 -0.99 -12.22
C THR A 91 19.13 0.23 -13.13
N GLU A 92 18.55 0.18 -14.33
CA GLU A 92 18.61 1.26 -15.34
C GLU A 92 17.35 2.16 -15.35
N ALA A 93 16.35 1.84 -14.53
CA ALA A 93 15.12 2.62 -14.48
C ALA A 93 15.25 3.81 -13.52
N THR A 94 14.75 4.98 -13.92
CA THR A 94 14.56 6.11 -13.00
C THR A 94 13.26 5.92 -12.19
N SER A 95 13.12 6.69 -11.11
CA SER A 95 11.96 6.57 -10.22
C SER A 95 10.65 6.83 -10.97
N ALA A 96 9.79 5.80 -10.99
CA ALA A 96 8.41 5.88 -11.46
C ALA A 96 7.41 6.22 -10.33
N TYR A 97 7.91 6.41 -9.10
CA TYR A 97 7.08 6.67 -7.93
C TYR A 97 6.83 8.16 -7.75
N GLY A 98 5.69 8.51 -7.15
CA GLY A 98 5.32 9.89 -6.98
C GLY A 98 6.27 10.65 -6.04
N PRO A 99 6.47 11.97 -6.25
CA PRO A 99 7.46 12.76 -5.52
C PRO A 99 7.23 12.79 -4.00
N LEU A 100 5.97 12.74 -3.54
CA LEU A 100 5.68 12.71 -2.11
C LEU A 100 6.17 11.41 -1.47
N PHE A 101 6.00 10.27 -2.16
CA PHE A 101 6.50 9.00 -1.66
C PHE A 101 8.03 8.94 -1.66
N THR A 102 8.67 9.36 -2.75
CA THR A 102 10.13 9.42 -2.85
C THR A 102 10.74 10.30 -1.74
N LEU A 103 10.18 11.49 -1.50
CA LEU A 103 10.63 12.33 -0.40
C LEU A 103 10.42 11.69 0.97
N ALA A 104 9.30 10.97 1.16
CA ALA A 104 9.01 10.28 2.41
C ALA A 104 10.00 9.13 2.70
N THR A 105 10.69 8.58 1.69
CA THR A 105 11.71 7.54 1.89
C THR A 105 13.10 8.11 2.17
N TYR A 106 13.36 9.40 1.97
CA TYR A 106 14.68 10.01 2.18
C TYR A 106 15.28 9.78 3.58
N PRO A 107 14.53 9.86 4.68
CA PRO A 107 15.06 9.53 6.01
C PRO A 107 15.62 8.11 6.10
N LEU A 108 15.12 7.16 5.29
CA LEU A 108 15.55 5.77 5.28
C LEU A 108 16.95 5.59 4.66
N ALA A 109 17.45 6.56 3.90
CA ALA A 109 18.76 6.50 3.24
C ALA A 109 19.93 6.27 4.22
N TRP A 110 19.74 6.72 5.46
CA TRP A 110 20.71 6.59 6.55
C TRP A 110 20.64 5.24 7.28
N LEU A 111 19.56 4.48 7.10
CA LEU A 111 19.35 3.21 7.80
C LEU A 111 20.09 2.06 7.08
N PRO A 112 20.44 0.98 7.82
CA PRO A 112 20.79 -0.29 7.20
C PRO A 112 19.68 -0.80 6.26
N VAL A 113 20.06 -1.44 5.15
CA VAL A 113 19.11 -1.90 4.11
C VAL A 113 17.98 -2.74 4.72
N GLY A 114 18.30 -3.75 5.52
CA GLY A 114 17.29 -4.59 6.16
C GLY A 114 16.33 -3.81 7.09
N LEU A 115 16.81 -2.80 7.81
CA LEU A 115 15.97 -1.97 8.67
C LEU A 115 15.08 -1.03 7.86
N ALA A 116 15.61 -0.42 6.80
CA ALA A 116 14.81 0.41 5.89
C ALA A 116 13.68 -0.39 5.23
N VAL A 117 13.98 -1.60 4.75
CA VAL A 117 12.97 -2.52 4.20
C VAL A 117 11.94 -2.89 5.26
N ALA A 118 12.35 -3.20 6.49
CA ALA A 118 11.41 -3.48 7.58
C ALA A 118 10.48 -2.28 7.88
N VAL A 119 11.00 -1.05 7.85
CA VAL A 119 10.19 0.18 8.01
C VAL A 119 9.19 0.34 6.86
N LEU A 120 9.61 0.09 5.61
CA LEU A 120 8.70 0.13 4.45
C LEU A 120 7.60 -0.92 4.56
N LYS A 121 7.92 -2.15 4.99
CA LYS A 121 6.92 -3.21 5.25
C LYS A 121 5.97 -2.84 6.37
N ALA A 122 6.48 -2.24 7.46
CA ALA A 122 5.65 -1.73 8.54
C ALA A 122 4.70 -0.62 8.06
N LEU A 123 5.19 0.32 7.24
CA LEU A 123 4.36 1.36 6.64
C LEU A 123 3.26 0.78 5.75
N ALA A 124 3.58 -0.21 4.90
CA ALA A 124 2.60 -0.89 4.07
C ALA A 124 1.55 -1.63 4.91
N ALA A 125 1.96 -2.35 5.96
CA ALA A 125 1.09 -3.03 6.90
C ALA A 125 0.13 -2.06 7.62
N LEU A 126 0.68 -0.98 8.20
CA LEU A 126 -0.11 0.06 8.87
C LEU A 126 -1.07 0.75 7.91
N SER A 127 -0.66 0.97 6.65
CA SER A 127 -1.53 1.55 5.63
C SER A 127 -2.72 0.63 5.31
N VAL A 128 -2.48 -0.68 5.18
CA VAL A 128 -3.55 -1.68 4.96
C VAL A 128 -4.49 -1.78 6.16
N LEU A 129 -3.97 -1.77 7.40
CA LEU A 129 -4.79 -1.77 8.61
C LEU A 129 -5.64 -0.51 8.72
N GLY A 130 -5.04 0.66 8.47
CA GLY A 130 -5.75 1.94 8.43
C GLY A 130 -6.84 1.96 7.37
N LEU A 131 -6.55 1.44 6.18
CA LEU A 131 -7.50 1.35 5.07
C LEU A 131 -8.66 0.41 5.42
N ALA A 132 -8.38 -0.77 5.97
CA ALA A 132 -9.41 -1.71 6.39
C ALA A 132 -10.32 -1.10 7.47
N ALA A 133 -9.76 -0.40 8.46
CA ALA A 133 -10.54 0.28 9.49
C ALA A 133 -11.41 1.40 8.91
N LEU A 134 -10.87 2.20 7.98
CA LEU A 134 -11.61 3.26 7.32
C LEU A 134 -12.76 2.72 6.47
N VAL A 135 -12.50 1.71 5.64
CA VAL A 135 -13.51 1.09 4.78
C VAL A 135 -14.58 0.37 5.59
N SER A 136 -14.20 -0.25 6.72
CA SER A 136 -15.15 -0.81 7.70
C SER A 136 -16.13 0.25 8.23
N ARG A 137 -15.61 1.42 8.65
CA ARG A 137 -16.43 2.54 9.12
C ARG A 137 -17.33 3.11 8.03
N LEU A 138 -16.81 3.29 6.82
CA LEU A 138 -17.58 3.79 5.68
C LEU A 138 -18.69 2.81 5.28
N ALA A 139 -18.44 1.51 5.34
CA ALA A 139 -19.44 0.48 5.07
C ALA A 139 -20.58 0.55 6.09
N ALA A 140 -20.28 0.63 7.39
CA ALA A 140 -21.30 0.81 8.43
C ALA A 140 -22.13 2.08 8.20
N TRP A 141 -21.48 3.21 7.89
CA TRP A 141 -22.16 4.48 7.60
C TRP A 141 -23.09 4.40 6.38
N ARG A 142 -22.77 3.56 5.39
CA ARG A 142 -23.59 3.31 4.20
C ARG A 142 -24.63 2.20 4.37
N GLY A 143 -24.77 1.61 5.56
CA GLY A 143 -25.68 0.48 5.80
C GLY A 143 -25.19 -0.87 5.27
N GLY A 144 -23.92 -0.97 4.88
CA GLY A 144 -23.25 -2.22 4.53
C GLY A 144 -22.64 -2.95 5.72
N ASP A 145 -22.06 -4.13 5.48
CA ASP A 145 -21.43 -4.92 6.54
C ASP A 145 -19.97 -4.48 6.82
N PRO A 146 -19.65 -3.96 8.02
CA PRO A 146 -18.33 -3.45 8.35
C PRO A 146 -17.23 -4.52 8.43
N LEU A 147 -17.58 -5.75 8.80
CA LEU A 147 -16.60 -6.83 8.99
C LEU A 147 -16.17 -7.43 7.66
N ARG A 148 -17.14 -7.67 6.77
CA ARG A 148 -16.90 -8.09 5.39
C ARG A 148 -16.10 -7.03 4.64
N ALA A 149 -16.40 -5.75 4.84
CA ALA A 149 -15.66 -4.65 4.24
C ALA A 149 -14.19 -4.59 4.68
N ALA A 150 -13.92 -4.72 5.99
CA ALA A 150 -12.55 -4.78 6.51
C ALA A 150 -11.78 -5.99 5.96
N ALA A 151 -12.42 -7.18 6.00
CA ALA A 151 -11.83 -8.42 5.52
C ALA A 151 -11.55 -8.39 4.00
N PHE A 152 -12.45 -7.79 3.20
CA PHE A 152 -12.28 -7.66 1.76
C PHE A 152 -11.00 -6.90 1.39
N VAL A 153 -10.64 -5.89 2.19
CA VAL A 153 -9.42 -5.13 1.96
C VAL A 153 -8.20 -5.89 2.50
N ALA A 154 -8.18 -6.18 3.80
CA ALA A 154 -6.95 -6.61 4.47
C ALA A 154 -6.62 -8.09 4.28
N LEU A 155 -7.60 -8.95 4.01
CA LEU A 155 -7.38 -10.39 3.83
C LEU A 155 -7.31 -10.81 2.37
N ASN A 156 -7.39 -9.87 1.44
CA ASN A 156 -7.18 -10.15 0.02
C ASN A 156 -5.77 -10.71 -0.19
N PRO A 157 -5.61 -11.92 -0.77
CA PRO A 157 -4.30 -12.52 -0.96
C PRO A 157 -3.30 -11.63 -1.71
N LEU A 158 -3.77 -10.82 -2.68
CA LEU A 158 -2.90 -9.89 -3.40
C LEU A 158 -2.41 -8.74 -2.52
N VAL A 159 -3.25 -8.25 -1.61
CA VAL A 159 -2.86 -7.21 -0.65
C VAL A 159 -1.84 -7.75 0.33
N LEU A 160 -2.08 -8.95 0.89
CA LEU A 160 -1.14 -9.58 1.81
C LEU A 160 0.21 -9.86 1.14
N VAL A 161 0.21 -10.46 -0.05
CA VAL A 161 1.44 -10.88 -0.73
C VAL A 161 2.19 -9.69 -1.32
N HIS A 162 1.55 -8.85 -2.14
CA HIS A 162 2.24 -7.77 -2.87
C HIS A 162 2.35 -6.49 -2.05
N VAL A 163 1.27 -6.06 -1.39
CA VAL A 163 1.28 -4.78 -0.68
C VAL A 163 2.06 -4.89 0.62
N VAL A 164 1.67 -5.82 1.49
CA VAL A 164 2.36 -6.00 2.77
C VAL A 164 3.67 -6.76 2.59
N GLY A 165 3.62 -7.94 1.95
CA GLY A 165 4.78 -8.81 1.75
C GLY A 165 5.88 -8.20 0.87
N GLY A 166 5.50 -7.47 -0.19
CA GLY A 166 6.41 -6.77 -1.10
C GLY A 166 6.69 -5.30 -0.74
N ALA A 167 6.14 -4.80 0.36
CA ALA A 167 6.28 -3.41 0.81
C ALA A 167 5.78 -2.34 -0.18
N HIS A 168 4.81 -2.66 -1.05
CA HIS A 168 4.36 -1.70 -2.06
C HIS A 168 3.68 -0.46 -1.46
N ASN A 169 3.94 0.69 -2.08
CA ASN A 169 3.32 1.96 -1.73
C ASN A 169 1.81 2.08 -2.08
N ASP A 170 1.23 1.07 -2.76
CA ASP A 170 -0.19 1.00 -3.12
C ASP A 170 -1.12 1.14 -1.90
N GLY A 171 -0.74 0.54 -0.77
CA GLY A 171 -1.53 0.61 0.47
C GLY A 171 -1.64 2.04 0.99
N LEU A 172 -0.53 2.79 0.99
CA LEU A 172 -0.50 4.19 1.43
C LEU A 172 -1.30 5.09 0.48
N ALA A 173 -1.09 4.91 -0.83
CA ALA A 173 -1.83 5.65 -1.84
C ALA A 173 -3.35 5.47 -1.68
N MET A 174 -3.80 4.22 -1.51
CA MET A 174 -5.22 3.91 -1.36
C MET A 174 -5.79 4.39 -0.01
N LEU A 175 -5.02 4.33 1.07
CA LEU A 175 -5.43 4.91 2.36
C LEU A 175 -5.66 6.42 2.24
N LEU A 176 -4.71 7.16 1.67
CA LEU A 176 -4.85 8.61 1.45
C LEU A 176 -6.05 8.91 0.54
N ALA A 177 -6.23 8.12 -0.51
CA ALA A 177 -7.37 8.30 -1.40
C ALA A 177 -8.72 8.10 -0.70
N MET A 178 -8.84 7.04 0.12
CA MET A 178 -10.06 6.79 0.90
C MET A 178 -10.27 7.78 2.02
N LEU A 179 -9.21 8.32 2.63
CA LEU A 179 -9.32 9.46 3.54
C LEU A 179 -9.88 10.69 2.81
N GLY A 180 -9.43 10.91 1.57
CA GLY A 180 -9.95 11.96 0.70
C GLY A 180 -11.45 11.81 0.44
N VAL A 181 -11.88 10.62 0.01
CA VAL A 181 -13.31 10.30 -0.19
C VAL A 181 -14.10 10.48 1.09
N ALA A 182 -13.62 9.97 2.23
CA ALA A 182 -14.29 10.11 3.51
C ALA A 182 -14.46 11.58 3.94
N ALA A 183 -13.44 12.41 3.70
CA ALA A 183 -13.49 13.84 4.00
C ALA A 183 -14.49 14.58 3.09
N ILE A 184 -14.54 14.28 1.78
CA ILE A 184 -15.55 14.84 0.86
C ILE A 184 -16.96 14.47 1.32
N LEU A 185 -17.19 13.19 1.66
CA LEU A 185 -18.48 12.72 2.19
C LEU A 185 -18.87 13.38 3.52
N SER A 186 -17.90 13.95 4.23
CA SER A 186 -18.11 14.67 5.50
C SER A 186 -18.14 16.20 5.31
N ALA A 187 -18.36 16.69 4.08
CA ALA A 187 -18.36 18.12 3.71
C ALA A 187 -17.04 18.85 4.03
N ARG A 188 -15.91 18.14 4.02
CA ARG A 188 -14.55 18.69 4.21
C ARG A 188 -13.76 18.64 2.91
N GLU A 189 -14.24 19.35 1.90
CA GLU A 189 -13.74 19.28 0.52
C GLU A 189 -12.25 19.63 0.40
N VAL A 190 -11.77 20.65 1.10
CA VAL A 190 -10.36 21.05 1.06
C VAL A 190 -9.45 19.93 1.55
N SER A 191 -9.77 19.34 2.71
CA SER A 191 -9.02 18.20 3.25
C SER A 191 -9.15 16.97 2.35
N GLY A 192 -10.33 16.78 1.73
CA GLY A 192 -10.59 15.72 0.78
C GLY A 192 -9.72 15.81 -0.48
N GLY A 193 -9.71 16.98 -1.11
CA GLY A 193 -8.86 17.28 -2.26
C GLY A 193 -7.39 17.17 -1.93
N ALA A 194 -6.95 17.69 -0.78
CA ALA A 194 -5.55 17.58 -0.35
C ALA A 194 -5.10 16.13 -0.18
N ALA A 195 -5.93 15.27 0.42
CA ALA A 195 -5.62 13.85 0.57
C ALA A 195 -5.60 13.09 -0.78
N LEU A 196 -6.48 13.44 -1.72
CA LEU A 196 -6.46 12.88 -3.09
C LEU A 196 -5.22 13.31 -3.86
N VAL A 197 -4.83 14.59 -3.78
CA VAL A 197 -3.58 15.08 -4.37
C VAL A 197 -2.38 14.37 -3.75
N ALA A 198 -2.37 14.18 -2.42
CA ALA A 198 -1.33 13.40 -1.75
C ALA A 198 -1.29 11.94 -2.25
N ALA A 199 -2.44 11.29 -2.47
CA ALA A 199 -2.50 9.94 -3.03
C ALA A 199 -1.89 9.87 -4.44
N VAL A 200 -2.19 10.84 -5.31
CA VAL A 200 -1.58 10.95 -6.65
C VAL A 200 -0.07 11.22 -6.55
N ALA A 201 0.34 12.07 -5.61
CA ALA A 201 1.74 12.38 -5.36
C ALA A 201 2.51 11.22 -4.71
N VAL A 202 1.84 10.22 -4.13
CA VAL A 202 2.44 8.94 -3.74
C VAL A 202 2.53 8.00 -4.94
N LYS A 203 1.44 7.86 -5.70
CA LYS A 203 1.37 7.00 -6.87
C LYS A 203 0.43 7.56 -7.93
N ALA A 204 0.96 7.83 -9.11
CA ALA A 204 0.22 8.47 -10.21
C ALA A 204 -1.04 7.69 -10.64
N SER A 205 -1.05 6.35 -10.49
CA SER A 205 -2.21 5.52 -10.79
C SER A 205 -3.46 5.89 -9.96
N SER A 206 -3.29 6.55 -8.82
CA SER A 206 -4.40 7.07 -8.00
C SER A 206 -5.23 8.14 -8.71
N LEU A 207 -4.69 8.75 -9.78
CA LEU A 207 -5.40 9.76 -10.58
C LEU A 207 -6.69 9.23 -11.18
N PHE A 208 -6.82 7.91 -11.35
CA PHE A 208 -8.07 7.25 -11.77
C PHE A 208 -9.27 7.62 -10.87
N LEU A 209 -9.04 8.00 -9.61
CA LEU A 209 -10.11 8.41 -8.70
C LEU A 209 -10.60 9.84 -8.91
N ALA A 210 -9.85 10.68 -9.64
CA ALA A 210 -10.17 12.09 -9.82
C ALA A 210 -11.56 12.35 -10.44
N PRO A 211 -11.98 11.67 -11.55
CA PRO A 211 -13.29 11.91 -12.14
C PRO A 211 -14.45 11.66 -11.16
N PHE A 212 -14.34 10.63 -10.31
CA PHE A 212 -15.36 10.28 -9.34
C PHE A 212 -15.44 11.30 -8.18
N ALA A 213 -14.30 11.81 -7.74
CA ALA A 213 -14.24 12.85 -6.72
C ALA A 213 -14.84 14.16 -7.22
N PHE A 214 -14.55 14.56 -8.46
CA PHE A 214 -15.16 15.75 -9.08
C PHE A 214 -16.68 15.62 -9.21
N LEU A 215 -17.17 14.47 -9.66
CA LEU A 215 -18.62 14.21 -9.77
C LEU A 215 -19.30 14.22 -8.39
N ALA A 216 -18.62 13.82 -7.32
CA ALA A 216 -19.16 13.85 -5.97
C ALA A 216 -19.24 15.29 -5.43
N ALA A 217 -18.21 16.11 -5.65
CA ALA A 217 -18.18 17.52 -5.24
C ALA A 217 -19.18 18.39 -6.02
N ALA A 218 -19.51 18.03 -7.26
CA ALA A 218 -20.45 18.77 -8.09
C ALA A 218 -21.94 18.55 -7.71
N ARG A 219 -22.25 17.65 -6.77
CA ARG A 219 -23.63 17.42 -6.32
C ARG A 219 -23.98 18.43 -5.23
N PRO A 220 -25.07 19.20 -5.36
CA PRO A 220 -25.54 20.07 -4.29
C PRO A 220 -25.78 19.25 -3.01
N SER A 221 -25.26 19.75 -1.88
CA SER A 221 -25.62 19.23 -0.56
C SER A 221 -27.15 19.31 -0.39
N PRO A 222 -27.83 18.23 0.07
CA PRO A 222 -29.24 18.29 0.41
C PRO A 222 -29.53 19.25 1.57
#